data_AF-A0A497EKG8-F1
#
_entry.id   AF-A0A497EKG8-F1
#
_cell.length_a   1.000
_cell.length_b   1.000
_cell.length_c   1.000
_cell.angle_alpha   90.00
_cell.angle_beta   90.00
_cell.angle_gamma   90.00
#
_symmetry.space_group_name_H-M   'P 1'
#
loop_
_entity.id
_entity.type
_entity.pdbx_description
1 polymer ?
#
loop_
_entity_poly.entity_id
_entity_poly.type
_entity_poly.pdbx_seq_one_letter_code
_entity_poly.pdbx_strand_id
1 'polypeptide(L)'
;MQYKLGDVTIVIENNEYMVIEPTFPSNLKNVFNMIMEKIYDNLPVGQQTESSHDVINRVLIEVLEELGLKNDDPSLLPKLLYYILREVEGYGKIDPLMRDPNVEEISVLGANEPVIVVHKLNTQTRWLKTNIVFERDE
;
A
#
# COMPACT_ATOMS: atom_id res chain seq x y z
N MET A 1 -14.75 -16.08 -2.07
CA MET A 1 -13.61 -16.24 -3.01
C MET A 1 -12.38 -15.64 -2.37
N GLN A 2 -11.20 -16.20 -2.57
CA GLN A 2 -9.95 -15.68 -2.01
C GLN A 2 -8.78 -15.88 -2.98
N TYR A 3 -7.93 -14.87 -3.13
CA TYR A 3 -6.71 -14.92 -3.97
C TYR A 3 -5.65 -13.93 -3.47
N LYS A 4 -4.43 -14.05 -3.99
CA LYS A 4 -3.30 -13.17 -3.65
C LYS A 4 -2.98 -12.19 -4.79
N LEU A 5 -2.58 -10.98 -4.40
CA LEU A 5 -2.02 -9.92 -5.23
C LEU A 5 -0.68 -9.48 -4.63
N GLY A 6 0.42 -10.16 -4.99
CA GLY A 6 1.71 -9.97 -4.32
C GLY A 6 1.62 -10.31 -2.83
N ASP A 7 1.94 -9.33 -1.98
CA ASP A 7 1.86 -9.44 -0.52
C ASP A 7 0.46 -9.22 0.06
N VAL A 8 -0.51 -8.81 -0.77
CA VAL A 8 -1.90 -8.57 -0.37
C VAL A 8 -2.73 -9.83 -0.60
N THR A 9 -3.64 -10.12 0.33
CA THR A 9 -4.70 -11.13 0.15
C THR A 9 -6.05 -10.45 -0.02
N ILE A 10 -6.76 -10.83 -1.08
CA ILE A 10 -8.13 -10.39 -1.33
C ILE A 10 -9.09 -11.48 -0.89
N VAL A 11 -10.08 -11.10 -0.08
CA VAL A 11 -11.16 -11.99 0.35
C VAL A 11 -12.50 -11.36 -0.01
N ILE A 12 -13.29 -12.07 -0.82
CA ILE A 12 -14.64 -11.66 -1.19
C ILE A 12 -15.63 -12.62 -0.55
N GLU A 13 -16.40 -12.11 0.41
CA GLU A 13 -17.39 -12.85 1.17
C GLU A 13 -18.56 -11.93 1.54
N ASN A 14 -19.79 -12.45 1.61
CA ASN A 14 -20.98 -11.68 2.02
C ASN A 14 -21.18 -10.33 1.30
N ASN A 15 -20.80 -10.26 0.02
CA ASN A 15 -20.87 -9.05 -0.80
C ASN A 15 -19.94 -7.89 -0.35
N GLU A 16 -18.86 -8.24 0.35
CA GLU A 16 -17.77 -7.35 0.74
C GLU A 16 -16.48 -7.78 0.04
N TYR A 17 -15.62 -6.81 -0.28
CA TYR A 17 -14.31 -6.98 -0.86
C TYR A 17 -13.26 -6.55 0.17
N MET A 18 -12.63 -7.51 0.82
CA MET A 18 -11.70 -7.26 1.91
C MET A 18 -10.26 -7.31 1.40
N VAL A 19 -9.54 -6.20 1.60
CA VAL A 19 -8.12 -6.07 1.34
C VAL A 19 -7.36 -6.37 2.63
N ILE A 20 -6.57 -7.43 2.63
CA ILE A 20 -5.72 -7.83 3.75
C ILE A 20 -4.27 -7.57 3.36
N GLU A 21 -3.74 -6.45 3.82
CA GLU A 21 -2.34 -6.03 3.62
C GLU A 21 -1.41 -6.63 4.70
N PRO A 22 -0.09 -6.65 4.47
CA PRO A 22 0.88 -6.98 5.51
C PRO A 22 0.70 -6.11 6.75
N THR A 23 0.74 -6.69 7.96
CA THR A 23 0.56 -5.91 9.19
C THR A 23 1.70 -4.89 9.36
N PHE A 24 1.34 -3.60 9.38
CA PHE A 24 2.26 -2.52 9.74
C PHE A 24 2.45 -2.44 11.27
N PRO A 25 3.69 -2.54 11.78
CA PRO A 25 3.95 -2.37 13.20
C PRO A 25 3.69 -0.91 13.62
N SER A 26 2.69 -0.68 14.47
CA SER A 26 2.27 0.67 14.86
C SER A 26 3.37 1.49 15.55
N ASN A 27 4.30 0.82 16.24
CA ASN A 27 5.48 1.43 16.85
C ASN A 27 6.48 2.04 15.85
N LEU A 28 6.33 1.74 14.55
CA LEU A 28 7.24 2.21 13.50
C LEU A 28 6.67 3.36 12.67
N LYS A 29 5.52 3.93 13.06
CA LYS A 29 4.94 5.07 12.35
C LYS A 29 5.90 6.25 12.25
N ASN A 30 6.63 6.56 13.32
CA ASN A 30 7.62 7.64 13.31
C ASN A 30 8.80 7.32 12.38
N VAL A 31 9.30 6.08 12.40
CA VAL A 31 10.39 5.61 11.53
C VAL A 31 9.96 5.69 10.07
N PHE A 32 8.75 5.25 9.75
CA PHE A 32 8.18 5.33 8.41
C PHE A 32 8.09 6.78 7.92
N ASN A 33 7.58 7.70 8.74
CA ASN A 33 7.51 9.12 8.37
C ASN A 33 8.90 9.71 8.08
N MET A 34 9.90 9.38 8.90
CA MET A 34 11.29 9.81 8.68
C MET A 34 11.87 9.24 7.37
N ILE A 35 11.58 7.97 7.07
CA ILE A 35 12.01 7.34 5.82
C ILE A 35 11.34 8.03 4.62
N MET A 36 10.03 8.28 4.70
CA MET A 36 9.28 8.96 3.64
C MET A 36 9.82 10.37 3.38
N GLU A 37 10.09 11.15 4.43
CA GLU A 37 10.70 12.49 4.31
C GLU A 37 12.05 12.42 3.59
N LYS A 38 12.96 11.55 4.04
CA LYS A 38 14.24 11.33 3.37
C LYS A 38 14.08 10.88 1.92
N ILE A 39 13.10 10.03 1.61
CA ILE A 39 12.84 9.60 0.22
C ILE A 39 12.41 10.79 -0.62
N TYR A 40 11.44 11.58 -0.18
CA TYR A 40 10.97 12.75 -0.94
C TYR A 40 12.08 13.77 -1.21
N ASP A 41 12.99 13.97 -0.26
CA ASP A 41 14.15 14.87 -0.41
C ASP A 41 15.17 14.34 -1.44
N ASN A 42 15.24 13.01 -1.62
CA ASN A 42 16.22 12.35 -2.50
C ASN A 42 15.61 11.84 -3.82
N LEU A 43 14.30 11.97 -4.03
CA LEU A 43 13.65 11.49 -5.25
C LEU A 43 14.20 12.23 -6.48
N PRO A 44 14.58 11.50 -7.54
CA PRO A 44 15.16 12.11 -8.72
C PRO A 44 14.12 12.95 -9.45
N VAL A 45 14.43 14.24 -9.65
CA VAL A 45 13.61 15.13 -10.49
C VAL A 45 14.15 15.12 -11.92
N GLY A 46 13.30 14.80 -12.90
CA GLY A 46 13.64 14.81 -14.32
C GLY A 46 14.24 13.49 -14.85
N GLN A 47 14.94 13.54 -15.99
CA GLN A 47 15.61 12.37 -16.57
C GLN A 47 16.93 12.12 -15.83
N GLN A 48 16.94 11.20 -14.87
CA GLN A 48 18.14 10.73 -14.19
C GLN A 48 18.42 9.26 -14.48
N THR A 49 19.64 8.83 -14.15
CA THR A 49 20.15 7.48 -14.37
C THR A 49 19.71 6.47 -13.30
N GLU A 50 19.32 6.96 -12.11
CA GLU A 50 18.90 6.12 -10.98
C GLU A 50 17.36 6.04 -10.93
N SER A 51 16.82 4.84 -10.69
CA SER A 51 15.37 4.65 -10.58
C SER A 51 14.87 5.03 -9.19
N SER A 52 13.60 5.45 -9.07
CA SER A 52 12.96 5.70 -7.77
C SER A 52 13.05 4.49 -6.84
N HIS A 53 12.93 3.29 -7.39
CA HIS A 53 13.08 2.03 -6.65
C HIS A 53 14.45 1.87 -6.00
N ASP A 54 15.53 2.24 -6.69
CA ASP A 54 16.89 2.16 -6.16
C ASP A 54 17.10 3.16 -5.02
N VAL A 55 16.59 4.40 -5.18
CA VAL A 55 16.62 5.43 -4.14
C VAL A 55 15.87 4.98 -2.90
N ILE A 56 14.66 4.45 -3.08
CA ILE A 56 13.80 3.94 -1.99
C ILE A 56 14.52 2.86 -1.20
N ASN A 57 15.07 1.84 -1.88
CA ASN A 57 15.78 0.74 -1.22
C ASN A 57 17.01 1.23 -0.45
N ARG A 58 17.79 2.13 -1.05
CA ARG A 58 18.98 2.71 -0.39
C ARG A 58 18.59 3.44 0.89
N VAL A 59 17.66 4.39 0.81
CA VAL A 59 17.24 5.21 1.96
C VAL A 59 16.63 4.34 3.06
N LEU A 60 15.82 3.34 2.69
CA LEU A 60 15.25 2.39 3.65
C LEU A 60 16.35 1.63 4.41
N ILE A 61 17.34 1.08 3.71
CA ILE A 61 18.43 0.33 4.33
C ILE A 61 19.26 1.24 5.24
N GLU A 62 19.63 2.43 4.78
CA GLU A 62 20.40 3.41 5.56
C GLU A 62 19.71 3.77 6.88
N VAL A 63 18.41 4.09 6.86
CA VAL A 63 17.67 4.45 8.08
C VAL A 63 17.54 3.26 9.04
N LEU A 64 17.31 2.05 8.53
CA LEU A 64 17.23 0.86 9.37
C LEU A 64 18.57 0.51 10.02
N GLU A 65 19.68 0.78 9.36
CA GLU A 65 21.03 0.64 9.93
C GLU A 65 21.32 1.70 11.00
N GLU A 66 21.00 2.97 10.72
CA GLU A 66 21.16 4.08 11.68
C GLU A 66 20.42 3.84 13.00
N LEU A 67 19.23 3.23 12.92
CA LEU A 67 18.40 2.91 14.08
C LEU A 67 18.75 1.56 14.75
N GLY A 68 19.66 0.78 14.18
CA GLY A 68 20.01 -0.55 14.67
C GLY A 68 18.94 -1.62 14.44
N LEU A 69 17.88 -1.32 13.68
CA LEU A 69 16.70 -2.18 13.49
C LEU A 69 16.87 -3.21 12.36
N LYS A 70 17.90 -3.09 11.52
CA LYS A 70 18.10 -3.95 10.34
C LYS A 70 18.11 -5.45 10.66
N ASN A 71 18.62 -5.84 11.83
CA ASN A 71 18.80 -7.24 12.20
C ASN A 71 17.79 -7.75 13.24
N ASP A 72 16.89 -6.90 13.74
CA ASP A 72 15.96 -7.25 14.82
C ASP A 72 14.82 -8.15 14.32
N ASP A 73 14.30 -7.85 13.12
CA ASP A 73 13.20 -8.61 12.50
C ASP A 73 13.41 -8.69 10.97
N PRO A 74 13.73 -9.87 10.40
CA PRO A 74 13.88 -10.04 8.96
C PRO A 74 12.62 -9.72 8.15
N SER A 75 11.44 -9.74 8.78
CA SER A 75 10.17 -9.39 8.14
C SER A 75 9.94 -7.87 8.06
N LEU A 76 10.75 -7.08 8.74
CA LEU A 76 10.56 -5.63 8.83
C LEU A 76 10.80 -4.93 7.50
N LEU A 77 11.93 -5.21 6.86
CA LEU A 77 12.32 -4.60 5.58
C LEU A 77 11.25 -4.82 4.51
N PRO A 78 10.79 -6.06 4.20
CA PRO A 78 9.79 -6.25 3.16
C PRO A 78 8.44 -5.58 3.49
N LYS A 79 8.04 -5.52 4.77
CA LYS A 79 6.82 -4.80 5.17
C LYS A 79 6.95 -3.29 4.95
N LEU A 80 8.05 -2.68 5.38
CA LEU A 80 8.28 -1.25 5.17
C LEU A 80 8.38 -0.94 3.69
N LEU A 81 9.10 -1.76 2.93
CA LEU A 81 9.23 -1.61 1.48
C LEU A 81 7.88 -1.67 0.79
N TYR A 82 7.00 -2.60 1.16
CA TYR A 82 5.62 -2.67 0.66
C TYR A 82 4.89 -1.33 0.85
N TYR A 83 4.86 -0.80 2.07
CA TYR A 83 4.14 0.45 2.36
C TYR A 83 4.78 1.66 1.69
N ILE A 84 6.11 1.73 1.62
CA ILE A 84 6.80 2.85 0.97
C ILE A 84 6.50 2.86 -0.54
N LEU A 85 6.63 1.71 -1.22
CA LEU A 85 6.31 1.61 -2.64
C LEU A 85 4.83 1.91 -2.91
N ARG A 86 3.94 1.47 -2.02
CA ARG A 86 2.50 1.78 -2.09
C ARG A 86 2.22 3.27 -2.09
N GLU A 87 2.94 4.05 -1.25
CA GLU A 87 2.77 5.50 -1.14
C GLU A 87 3.53 6.30 -2.22
N VAL A 88 4.74 5.87 -2.59
CA VAL A 88 5.63 6.63 -3.49
C VAL A 88 5.39 6.32 -4.96
N GLU A 89 5.23 5.04 -5.31
CA GLU A 89 5.07 4.58 -6.70
C GLU A 89 3.65 4.10 -7.01
N GLY A 90 2.86 3.81 -5.97
CA GLY A 90 1.50 3.31 -6.06
C GLY A 90 0.44 4.40 -5.96
N TYR A 91 -0.77 3.96 -5.60
CA TYR A 91 -1.94 4.82 -5.43
C TYR A 91 -2.37 4.92 -3.95
N GLY A 92 -1.41 4.80 -3.02
CA GLY A 92 -1.67 4.85 -1.58
C GLY A 92 -2.65 3.76 -1.14
N LYS A 93 -3.64 4.11 -0.32
CA LYS A 93 -4.63 3.16 0.24
C LYS A 93 -5.38 2.33 -0.81
N ILE A 94 -5.60 2.87 -2.01
CA ILE A 94 -6.34 2.17 -3.08
C ILE A 94 -5.42 1.38 -4.03
N ASP A 95 -4.10 1.42 -3.82
CA ASP A 95 -3.14 0.69 -4.64
C ASP A 95 -3.48 -0.81 -4.81
N PRO A 96 -3.92 -1.55 -3.76
CA PRO A 96 -4.34 -2.94 -3.95
C PRO A 96 -5.51 -3.10 -4.92
N LEU A 97 -6.46 -2.16 -4.93
CA LEU A 97 -7.59 -2.16 -5.85
C LEU A 97 -7.14 -1.84 -7.28
N MET A 98 -6.23 -0.87 -7.42
CA MET A 98 -5.66 -0.47 -8.71
C MET A 98 -4.83 -1.58 -9.36
N ARG A 99 -4.16 -2.42 -8.56
CA ARG A 99 -3.37 -3.56 -9.05
C ARG A 99 -4.21 -4.80 -9.35
N ASP A 100 -5.46 -4.86 -8.89
CA ASP A 100 -6.30 -6.03 -9.10
C ASP A 100 -6.88 -6.08 -10.52
N PRO A 101 -6.46 -7.02 -11.37
CA PRO A 101 -6.99 -7.13 -12.73
C PRO A 101 -8.48 -7.48 -12.78
N ASN A 102 -9.08 -7.94 -11.68
CA ASN A 102 -10.50 -8.25 -11.58
C ASN A 102 -11.36 -7.07 -11.16
N VAL A 103 -10.75 -5.95 -10.76
CA VAL A 103 -11.46 -4.69 -10.51
C VAL A 103 -11.60 -3.93 -11.83
N GLU A 104 -12.82 -3.49 -12.15
CA GLU A 104 -13.12 -2.69 -13.35
C GLU A 104 -13.26 -1.21 -13.04
N GLU A 105 -13.79 -0.90 -11.87
CA GLU A 105 -14.11 0.45 -11.44
C GLU A 105 -13.88 0.56 -9.94
N ILE A 106 -13.36 1.71 -9.52
CA ILE A 106 -13.19 2.11 -8.13
C ILE A 106 -13.94 3.42 -7.95
N SER A 107 -14.86 3.46 -6.98
CA SER A 107 -15.73 4.58 -6.69
C SER A 107 -15.55 5.04 -5.25
N VAL A 108 -15.13 6.29 -5.07
CA VAL A 108 -15.07 6.96 -3.76
C VAL A 108 -16.29 7.87 -3.64
N LEU A 109 -17.23 7.52 -2.76
CA LEU A 109 -18.52 8.24 -2.66
C LEU A 109 -18.45 9.47 -1.76
N GLY A 110 -17.51 9.49 -0.80
CA GLY A 110 -17.31 10.58 0.14
C GLY A 110 -16.43 10.16 1.31
N ALA A 111 -16.09 11.12 2.16
CA ALA A 111 -15.34 10.85 3.38
C ALA A 111 -16.14 9.95 4.34
N ASN A 112 -15.43 9.07 5.04
CA ASN A 112 -15.97 8.07 5.97
C ASN A 112 -16.92 7.04 5.34
N GLU A 113 -17.00 6.99 4.01
CA GLU A 113 -17.73 5.94 3.29
C GLU A 113 -16.75 4.89 2.75
N PRO A 114 -17.12 3.60 2.78
CA PRO A 114 -16.37 2.55 2.11
C PRO A 114 -16.15 2.85 0.63
N VAL A 115 -14.92 2.66 0.15
CA VAL A 115 -14.65 2.63 -1.28
C VAL A 115 -15.41 1.46 -1.89
N ILE A 116 -16.04 1.69 -3.04
CA ILE A 116 -16.82 0.69 -3.77
C ILE A 116 -16.01 0.21 -4.97
N VAL A 117 -16.01 -1.09 -5.23
CA VAL A 117 -15.41 -1.67 -6.43
C VAL A 117 -16.43 -2.40 -7.29
N VAL A 118 -16.26 -2.33 -8.61
CA VAL A 118 -16.94 -3.21 -9.56
C VAL A 118 -16.03 -4.40 -9.85
N HIS A 119 -16.45 -5.61 -9.47
CA HIS A 119 -15.64 -6.82 -9.60
C HIS A 119 -16.13 -7.75 -10.73
N LYS A 120 -15.25 -8.08 -11.69
CA LYS A 120 -15.56 -8.87 -12.91
C LYS A 120 -16.21 -10.22 -12.63
N LEU A 121 -15.68 -10.92 -11.64
CA LEU A 121 -16.02 -12.34 -11.41
C LEU A 121 -17.14 -12.53 -10.38
N ASN A 122 -17.66 -11.46 -9.76
CA ASN A 122 -18.71 -11.64 -8.75
C ASN A 122 -20.08 -11.74 -9.42
N THR A 123 -20.74 -12.89 -9.25
CA THR A 123 -21.98 -13.24 -9.96
C THR A 123 -23.25 -12.77 -9.26
N GLN A 124 -23.18 -12.44 -7.96
CA GLN A 124 -24.35 -12.00 -7.19
C GLN A 124 -24.64 -10.51 -7.40
N THR A 125 -23.64 -9.67 -7.13
CA THR A 125 -23.70 -8.23 -7.42
C THR A 125 -22.33 -7.75 -7.90
N ARG A 126 -22.28 -6.81 -8.83
CA ARG A 126 -20.99 -6.33 -9.33
C ARG A 126 -20.33 -5.34 -8.37
N TRP A 127 -21.12 -4.60 -7.59
CA TRP A 127 -20.64 -3.60 -6.63
C TRP A 127 -20.38 -4.21 -5.26
N LEU A 128 -19.14 -4.10 -4.80
CA LEU A 128 -18.70 -4.59 -3.51
C LEU A 128 -18.19 -3.44 -2.65
N LYS A 129 -18.60 -3.42 -1.39
CA LYS A 129 -18.02 -2.50 -0.39
C LYS A 129 -16.66 -3.01 0.02
N THR A 130 -15.68 -2.11 0.14
CA THR A 130 -14.36 -2.47 0.65
C THR A 130 -14.18 -2.13 2.13
N ASN A 131 -13.12 -2.64 2.75
CA ASN A 131 -12.66 -2.18 4.06
C ASN A 131 -11.77 -0.92 3.99
N ILE A 132 -11.63 -0.30 2.81
CA ILE A 132 -10.86 0.93 2.62
C ILE A 132 -11.81 2.11 2.78
N VAL A 133 -11.42 3.05 3.63
CA VAL A 133 -12.15 4.29 3.91
C VAL A 133 -11.16 5.45 3.89
N PHE A 134 -11.58 6.56 3.28
CA PHE A 134 -10.86 7.83 3.36
C PHE A 134 -11.51 8.71 4.43
N GLU A 135 -10.71 9.23 5.35
CA GLU A 135 -11.16 10.19 6.35
C GLU A 135 -11.33 11.58 5.73
N ARG A 136 -11.96 12.53 6.44
CA ARG A 136 -12.25 13.86 5.89
C ARG A 136 -10.99 14.71 5.62
N ASP A 137 -9.94 14.49 6.41
CA ASP A 137 -8.71 15.27 6.38
C ASP A 137 -7.56 14.54 5.65
N GLU A 138 -7.90 13.45 4.96
CA GLU A 138 -7.04 12.73 4.00
C GLU A 138 -7.36 13.17 2.56
#